data_AF-A0A9X3PXX7-F1
#
_entry.id   AF-A0A9X3PXX7-F1
#
_cell.length_a   1.000
_cell.length_b   1.000
_cell.length_c   1.000
_cell.angle_alpha   90.00
_cell.angle_beta   90.00
_cell.angle_gamma   90.00
#
_symmetry.space_group_name_H-M   'P 1'
#
loop_
_entity.id
_entity.type
_entity.pdbx_description
1 polymer ?
#
loop_
_entity_poly.entity_id
_entity_poly.type
_entity_poly.pdbx_seq_one_letter_code
_entity_poly.pdbx_strand_id
1 'polypeptide(L)'
;RMVREAKSRGIGVTAEVCPHHFSLTEDAVRGYNTLAKMNPPLRTWEDIQAIKEGLCDGTIDAIATDHAPHAVQDKQQEFAEAPFGV
;
A
#
# COMPACT_ATOMS: atom_id res chain seq x y z
N ARG A 1 0.09 -8.19 -11.68
CA ARG A 1 -0.23 -8.90 -12.94
C ARG A 1 -0.88 -8.01 -14.01
N MET A 2 -2.02 -7.35 -13.73
CA MET A 2 -2.77 -6.58 -14.74
C MET A 2 -1.94 -5.47 -15.43
N VAL A 3 -1.21 -4.66 -14.66
CA VAL A 3 -0.36 -3.57 -15.21
C VAL A 3 0.70 -4.13 -16.17
N ARG A 4 1.35 -5.25 -15.78
CA ARG A 4 2.36 -5.92 -16.62
C ARG A 4 1.78 -6.42 -17.93
N GLU A 5 0.62 -7.08 -17.89
CA GLU A 5 -0.08 -7.57 -19.08
C GLU A 5 -0.56 -6.43 -19.98
N ALA A 6 -1.01 -5.31 -19.41
CA ALA A 6 -1.40 -4.14 -20.17
C ALA A 6 -0.18 -3.52 -20.88
N LYS A 7 0.94 -3.34 -20.17
CA LYS A 7 2.21 -2.87 -20.74
C LYS A 7 2.72 -3.80 -21.85
N SER A 8 2.67 -5.12 -21.66
CA SER A 8 3.11 -6.08 -22.69
C SER A 8 2.25 -6.06 -23.95
N ARG A 9 1.01 -5.56 -23.86
CA ARG A 9 0.10 -5.32 -25.00
C ARG A 9 0.28 -3.95 -25.64
N GLY A 10 1.25 -3.14 -25.19
CA GLY A 10 1.50 -1.79 -25.69
C GLY A 10 0.49 -0.75 -25.19
N ILE A 11 -0.30 -1.04 -24.15
CA ILE A 11 -1.22 -0.08 -23.55
C ILE A 11 -0.42 0.90 -22.70
N GLY A 12 -0.59 2.19 -22.94
CA GLY A 12 0.06 3.27 -22.16
C GLY A 12 -0.53 3.42 -20.77
N VAL A 13 -0.14 2.53 -19.85
CA VAL A 13 -0.53 2.56 -18.44
C VAL A 13 0.70 2.69 -17.54
N THR A 14 0.56 3.45 -16.46
CA THR A 14 1.54 3.57 -15.39
C THR A 14 0.94 3.12 -14.06
N ALA A 15 1.81 2.80 -13.10
CA ALA A 15 1.43 2.45 -11.74
C ALA A 15 2.44 3.00 -10.73
N GLU A 16 1.95 3.29 -9.53
CA GLU A 16 2.77 3.66 -8.38
C GLU A 16 2.54 2.68 -7.22
N VAL A 17 3.40 2.73 -6.21
CA VAL A 17 3.22 2.02 -4.95
C VAL A 17 3.73 2.82 -3.77
N CYS A 18 3.11 2.64 -2.60
CA CYS A 18 3.51 3.38 -1.40
C CYS A 18 4.56 2.65 -0.57
N PRO A 19 5.48 3.37 0.12
CA PRO A 19 6.51 2.77 0.96
C PRO A 19 5.98 1.74 1.95
N HIS A 20 4.83 2.03 2.57
CA HIS A 20 4.23 1.15 3.56
C HIS A 20 3.76 -0.19 2.95
N HIS A 21 3.38 -0.25 1.66
CA HIS A 21 2.95 -1.50 1.01
C HIS A 21 4.06 -2.48 0.66
N PHE A 22 5.34 -2.06 0.65
CA PHE A 22 6.48 -2.98 0.45
C PHE A 22 7.45 -3.05 1.64
N SER A 23 7.12 -2.33 2.72
CA SER A 23 7.91 -2.30 3.97
C SER A 23 7.20 -2.99 5.14
N LEU A 24 5.86 -3.05 5.13
CA LEU A 24 5.05 -3.62 6.21
C LEU A 24 4.05 -4.65 5.68
N THR A 25 3.80 -5.69 6.47
CA THR A 25 2.74 -6.69 6.23
C THR A 25 1.48 -6.34 7.02
N GLU A 26 0.41 -7.10 6.79
CA GLU A 26 -0.80 -7.11 7.62
C GLU A 26 -0.53 -7.32 9.12
N ASP A 27 0.65 -7.81 9.50
CA ASP A 27 1.02 -7.93 10.92
C ASP A 27 1.09 -6.57 11.63
N ALA A 28 1.33 -5.49 10.90
CA ALA A 28 1.42 -4.15 11.49
C ALA A 28 0.08 -3.63 12.04
N VAL A 29 -1.07 -4.19 11.60
CA VAL A 29 -2.39 -3.84 12.15
C VAL A 29 -2.79 -4.70 13.36
N ARG A 30 -1.97 -5.69 13.75
CA ARG A 30 -2.23 -6.51 14.94
C ARG A 30 -2.34 -5.64 16.19
N GLY A 31 -3.17 -6.08 17.13
CA GLY A 31 -3.48 -5.30 18.33
C GLY A 31 -4.30 -4.04 18.07
N TYR A 32 -5.07 -4.01 16.98
CA TYR A 32 -5.92 -2.87 16.57
C TYR A 32 -5.12 -1.58 16.34
N ASN A 33 -3.91 -1.70 15.80
CA ASN A 33 -3.06 -0.55 15.53
C ASN A 33 -3.60 0.29 14.36
N THR A 34 -4.36 1.33 14.71
CA THR A 34 -4.95 2.29 13.78
C THR A 34 -3.91 3.11 13.02
N LEU A 35 -2.68 3.26 13.54
CA LEU A 35 -1.58 3.93 12.85
C LEU A 35 -1.06 3.12 11.65
N ALA A 36 -1.50 1.87 11.49
CA ALA A 36 -1.26 1.06 10.30
C ALA A 36 -2.54 0.85 9.46
N LYS A 37 -3.64 1.53 9.79
CA LYS A 37 -4.89 1.49 9.02
C LYS A 37 -4.84 2.50 7.87
N MET A 38 -4.67 2.01 6.64
CA MET A 38 -4.74 2.79 5.39
C MET A 38 -5.48 2.04 4.28
N ASN A 39 -5.71 2.71 3.15
CA ASN A 39 -6.40 2.15 1.99
C ASN A 39 -5.58 2.43 0.72
N PRO A 40 -5.12 1.41 -0.03
CA PRO A 40 -5.34 -0.02 0.18
C PRO A 40 -4.65 -0.56 1.45
N PRO A 41 -5.15 -1.65 2.07
CA PRO A 41 -4.59 -2.17 3.32
C PRO A 41 -3.21 -2.80 3.11
N LEU A 42 -2.44 -2.90 4.20
CA LEU A 42 -1.24 -3.75 4.25
C LEU A 42 -1.65 -5.21 4.03
N ARG A 43 -0.80 -5.94 3.30
CA ARG A 43 -1.12 -7.27 2.79
C ARG A 43 -0.08 -8.30 3.24
N THR A 44 -0.11 -9.50 2.67
CA THR A 44 0.78 -10.58 3.10
C THR A 44 2.22 -10.34 2.64
N TRP A 45 3.13 -11.17 3.12
CA TRP A 45 4.53 -11.14 2.68
C TRP A 45 4.68 -11.43 1.18
N GLU A 46 3.84 -12.32 0.63
CA GLU A 46 3.81 -12.66 -0.79
C GLU A 46 3.47 -11.45 -1.65
N ASP A 47 2.52 -10.62 -1.21
CA ASP A 47 2.16 -9.38 -1.88
C ASP A 47 3.35 -8.39 -1.88
N ILE A 48 4.09 -8.29 -0.77
CA ILE A 48 5.32 -7.47 -0.71
C ILE A 48 6.35 -7.96 -1.73
N GLN A 49 6.56 -9.28 -1.86
CA GLN A 49 7.50 -9.81 -2.84
C GLN A 49 7.08 -9.46 -4.27
N ALA A 50 5.79 -9.59 -4.58
CA ALA A 50 5.25 -9.23 -5.90
C ALA A 50 5.41 -7.74 -6.21
N ILE A 51 5.24 -6.86 -5.21
CA ILE A 51 5.50 -5.42 -5.36
C ILE A 51 6.99 -5.16 -5.63
N LYS A 52 7.89 -5.79 -4.86
CA LYS A 52 9.33 -5.63 -5.04
C LYS A 52 9.79 -6.11 -6.41
N GLU A 53 9.29 -7.26 -6.88
CA GLU A 53 9.52 -7.73 -8.24
C GLU A 53 9.02 -6.72 -9.26
N GLY A 54 7.78 -6.22 -9.09
CA GLY A 54 7.18 -5.22 -9.96
C GLY A 54 7.94 -3.90 -10.03
N LEU A 55 8.58 -3.47 -8.94
CA LEU A 55 9.50 -2.32 -8.93
C LEU A 55 10.79 -2.66 -9.69
N CYS A 56 11.38 -3.83 -9.46
CA CYS A 56 12.63 -4.25 -10.10
C CYS A 56 12.52 -4.39 -11.62
N ASP A 57 11.38 -4.87 -12.13
CA ASP A 57 11.18 -5.09 -13.57
C ASP A 57 10.43 -3.97 -14.30
N GLY A 58 10.12 -2.86 -13.61
CA GLY A 58 9.45 -1.70 -14.20
C GLY A 58 7.96 -1.90 -14.48
N THR A 59 7.34 -2.95 -13.92
CA THR A 59 5.87 -3.02 -13.87
C THR A 59 5.29 -1.82 -13.11
N ILE A 60 5.93 -1.44 -12.00
CA ILE A 60 5.59 -0.26 -11.19
C ILE A 60 6.60 0.85 -11.51
N ASP A 61 6.10 2.02 -11.83
CA ASP A 61 6.89 3.12 -12.41
C ASP A 61 7.46 4.07 -11.34
N ALA A 62 6.74 4.21 -10.22
CA ALA A 62 7.08 5.20 -9.21
C ALA A 62 6.77 4.73 -7.78
N ILE A 63 7.45 5.37 -6.83
CA ILE A 63 7.11 5.31 -5.41
C ILE A 63 6.47 6.65 -5.04
N ALA A 64 5.25 6.61 -4.50
CA ALA A 64 4.51 7.78 -4.04
C ALA A 64 4.06 7.56 -2.59
N THR A 65 4.05 8.57 -1.73
CA THR A 65 3.90 8.33 -0.29
C THR A 65 2.48 8.01 0.15
N ASP A 66 1.50 8.49 -0.61
CA ASP A 66 0.10 8.61 -0.17
C ASP A 66 -0.01 9.18 1.24
N HIS A 67 0.67 10.33 1.46
CA HIS A 67 0.70 10.94 2.78
C HIS A 67 -0.69 11.47 3.14
N ALA A 68 -1.30 10.88 4.17
CA ALA A 68 -2.68 11.11 4.55
C ALA A 68 -2.79 11.37 6.07
N PRO A 69 -2.36 12.56 6.54
CA PRO A 69 -2.33 12.88 7.96
C PRO A 69 -3.75 13.04 8.54
N HIS A 70 -3.92 12.58 9.77
CA HIS A 70 -5.14 12.73 10.55
C HIS A 70 -4.83 13.27 11.94
N ALA A 71 -5.82 13.87 12.61
CA ALA A 71 -5.66 14.27 13.99
C ALA A 71 -5.40 13.03 14.87
N VAL A 72 -4.58 13.22 15.91
CA VAL A 72 -4.20 12.14 16.84
C VAL A 72 -5.44 11.49 17.46
N GLN A 73 -6.45 12.29 17.79
CA GLN A 73 -7.71 11.86 18.38
C GLN A 73 -8.50 10.95 17.45
N ASP A 74 -8.52 11.25 16.15
CA ASP A 74 -9.23 10.43 15.15
C ASP A 74 -8.55 9.07 15.01
N LYS A 75 -7.21 9.03 15.05
CA LYS A 75 -6.44 7.79 15.06
C LYS A 75 -6.53 7.02 16.39
N GLN A 76 -7.05 7.60 17.47
CA GLN A 76 -7.22 6.90 18.75
C GLN A 76 -8.60 6.24 18.91
N GLN A 77 -9.47 6.34 17.90
CA GLN A 77 -10.77 5.68 17.90
C GLN A 77 -10.65 4.15 17.75
N GLU A 78 -11.77 3.45 17.98
CA GLU A 78 -11.90 2.03 17.67
C GLU A 78 -11.50 1.72 16.23
N PHE A 79 -10.94 0.54 15.98
CA PHE A 79 -10.36 0.22 14.67
C PHE A 79 -11.37 0.35 13.52
N ALA A 80 -12.66 0.09 13.76
CA ALA A 80 -13.70 0.29 12.75
C ALA A 80 -13.92 1.77 12.41
N GLU A 81 -13.90 2.65 13.40
CA GLU A 81 -14.22 4.07 13.30
C GLU A 81 -13.02 4.93 12.89
N ALA A 82 -11.81 4.56 13.30
CA ALA A 82 -10.59 5.33 12.99
C ALA A 82 -10.40 5.51 11.47
N PRO A 83 -9.99 6.68 10.97
CA PRO A 83 -9.87 6.90 9.54
C PRO A 83 -8.69 6.12 8.93
N PHE A 84 -8.82 5.82 7.63
CA PHE A 84 -7.73 5.29 6.82
C PHE A 84 -6.75 6.42 6.47
N GLY A 85 -5.46 6.16 6.60
CA GLY A 85 -4.39 7.09 6.22
C GLY A 85 -3.26 7.15 7.24
N VAL A 86 -2.05 7.41 6.76
CA VAL A 86 -0.80 7.49 7.52
C VAL A 86 0.11 8.62 7.03
#